data_AF-A0A0W1KJ71-F1
#
_entry.id   AF-A0A0W1KJ71-F1
#
_cell.length_a   1.000
_cell.length_b   1.000
_cell.length_c   1.000
_cell.angle_alpha   90.00
_cell.angle_beta   90.00
_cell.angle_gamma   90.00
#
_symmetry.space_group_name_H-M   'P 1'
#
loop_
_entity.id
_entity.type
_entity.pdbx_description
1 polymer ?
#
loop_
_entity_poly.entity_id
_entity_poly.type
_entity_poly.pdbx_seq_one_letter_code
_entity_poly.pdbx_strand_id
1 'polypeptide(L)'
;MRRAIVWRTPGAGKRVAPGSGADVGAGTGAASGIGEARTVSGAAARRSAWKRAVAALAGLVALALAVVTIVAGVAAFSLAAGKSRYDAGEFAASAQAYDVATHAMPDSLGRWKAFFGAGTARLKGGEAAAAISDLERALELVPPGISRDEGGVAEANPDVVAEDTGPTDECKVRINLAVATMSVAGGESDPQFTAAGYADAVRIIAPCEDEQSEKVRTQAEESQAEAEEEAARQEAERHEEGDQEPDAGEAGDQNSEPMSEQDRELLERISEAEQQRREWSEYDKQFGSKNGENW
;
A
#
# COMPACT_ATOMS: atom_id res chain seq x y z
N MET A 1 -11.02 -41.71 -21.04
CA MET A 1 -11.51 -41.73 -22.44
C MET A 1 -11.57 -40.30 -22.96
N ARG A 2 -10.62 -39.87 -23.79
CA ARG A 2 -10.58 -38.52 -24.39
C ARG A 2 -10.88 -38.64 -25.89
N ARG A 3 -11.95 -38.00 -26.36
CA ARG A 3 -12.31 -37.93 -27.79
C ARG A 3 -11.78 -36.61 -28.36
N ALA A 4 -10.89 -36.72 -29.35
CA ALA A 4 -10.44 -35.62 -30.19
C ALA A 4 -11.51 -35.30 -31.25
N ILE A 5 -11.83 -34.02 -31.44
CA ILE A 5 -12.71 -33.54 -32.50
C ILE A 5 -11.84 -32.91 -33.59
N VAL A 6 -11.80 -33.57 -34.74
CA VAL A 6 -11.18 -33.11 -35.99
C VAL A 6 -12.23 -32.36 -36.80
N TRP A 7 -11.94 -31.12 -37.21
CA TRP A 7 -12.77 -30.38 -38.14
C TRP A 7 -12.27 -30.59 -39.57
N ARG A 8 -13.15 -31.11 -40.43
CA ARG A 8 -12.95 -31.33 -41.87
C ARG A 8 -13.75 -30.29 -42.64
N THR A 9 -13.08 -29.53 -43.50
CA THR A 9 -13.72 -28.64 -44.48
C THR A 9 -14.09 -29.41 -45.76
N PRO A 10 -15.23 -29.08 -46.39
CA PRO A 10 -15.41 -29.23 -47.83
C PRO A 10 -15.66 -27.84 -48.44
N GLY A 11 -15.10 -27.44 -49.59
CA GLY A 11 -14.91 -28.23 -50.80
C GLY A 11 -15.80 -27.62 -51.88
N ALA A 12 -15.18 -26.87 -52.80
CA ALA A 12 -15.82 -26.13 -53.89
C ALA A 12 -16.58 -27.04 -54.88
N GLY A 13 -17.73 -26.57 -55.39
CA GLY A 13 -18.49 -27.20 -56.46
C GLY A 13 -19.23 -26.16 -57.32
N LYS A 14 -18.94 -26.15 -58.63
CA LYS A 14 -19.40 -25.19 -59.64
C LYS A 14 -20.80 -25.51 -60.18
N ARG A 15 -21.50 -24.42 -60.56
CA ARG A 15 -22.38 -24.15 -61.73
C ARG A 15 -23.36 -25.23 -62.21
N VAL A 16 -24.63 -24.84 -62.36
CA VAL A 16 -25.43 -24.95 -63.60
C VAL A 16 -26.51 -23.84 -63.61
N ALA A 17 -26.66 -23.14 -64.75
CA ALA A 17 -27.88 -22.43 -65.18
C ALA A 17 -28.45 -23.23 -66.38
N PRO A 18 -29.75 -23.13 -66.76
CA PRO A 18 -30.12 -22.09 -67.74
C PRO A 18 -31.61 -21.68 -67.81
N GLY A 19 -31.88 -20.65 -68.63
CA GLY A 19 -33.15 -20.41 -69.33
C GLY A 19 -33.85 -19.11 -68.94
N SER A 20 -34.56 -18.39 -69.79
CA SER A 20 -34.77 -18.34 -71.25
C SER A 20 -35.70 -17.14 -71.51
N GLY A 21 -35.61 -16.49 -72.67
CA GLY A 21 -36.50 -15.40 -73.13
C GLY A 21 -35.67 -14.21 -73.66
N ALA A 22 -35.46 -14.07 -74.98
CA ALA A 22 -36.36 -13.44 -75.98
C ALA A 22 -36.76 -12.00 -75.56
N ASP A 23 -36.54 -10.92 -76.31
CA ASP A 23 -36.64 -10.77 -77.76
C ASP A 23 -35.84 -9.58 -78.33
N VAL A 24 -35.70 -9.68 -79.66
CA VAL A 24 -35.29 -8.77 -80.74
C VAL A 24 -35.32 -7.25 -80.50
N GLY A 25 -34.27 -6.57 -80.95
CA GLY A 25 -34.26 -5.11 -81.18
C GLY A 25 -32.95 -4.60 -81.78
N ALA A 26 -32.74 -4.83 -83.07
CA ALA A 26 -31.64 -4.22 -83.83
C ALA A 26 -31.93 -2.72 -84.05
N GLY A 27 -31.06 -1.86 -83.51
CA GLY A 27 -31.06 -0.41 -83.75
C GLY A 27 -29.63 0.08 -83.92
N THR A 28 -29.22 0.25 -85.16
CA THR A 28 -27.97 0.91 -85.56
C THR A 28 -27.99 2.38 -85.17
N GLY A 29 -27.00 2.82 -84.38
CA GLY A 29 -26.79 4.23 -84.06
C GLY A 29 -25.36 4.44 -83.59
N ALA A 30 -24.54 4.99 -84.48
CA ALA A 30 -23.16 5.36 -84.21
C ALA A 30 -23.06 6.65 -83.38
N ALA A 31 -22.03 6.67 -82.53
CA ALA A 31 -21.31 7.84 -82.00
C ALA A 31 -22.05 8.82 -81.08
N SER A 32 -21.66 8.83 -79.80
CA SER A 32 -20.92 9.97 -79.24
C SER A 32 -20.36 9.63 -77.87
N GLY A 33 -19.07 9.93 -77.71
CA GLY A 33 -18.31 9.61 -76.52
C GLY A 33 -18.83 10.33 -75.28
N ILE A 34 -18.79 9.60 -74.17
CA ILE A 34 -18.65 10.20 -72.85
C ILE A 34 -17.59 9.36 -72.16
N GLY A 35 -16.37 9.91 -72.12
CA GLY A 35 -15.24 9.28 -71.47
C GLY A 35 -15.58 8.99 -70.01
N GLU A 36 -15.53 7.72 -69.69
CA GLU A 36 -15.50 7.19 -68.33
C GLU A 36 -14.17 7.59 -67.70
N ALA A 37 -14.08 8.84 -67.23
CA ALA A 37 -12.91 9.37 -66.53
C ALA A 37 -13.33 9.88 -65.14
N ARG A 38 -13.86 8.98 -64.33
CA ARG A 38 -14.02 9.22 -62.90
C ARG A 38 -13.97 7.87 -62.20
N THR A 39 -12.80 7.43 -61.73
CA THR A 39 -12.63 6.99 -60.32
C THR A 39 -11.18 6.59 -59.96
N VAL A 40 -10.13 7.03 -60.66
CA VAL A 40 -8.74 6.68 -60.25
C VAL A 40 -8.15 7.68 -59.23
N SER A 41 -8.58 8.93 -59.21
CA SER A 41 -7.99 9.96 -58.33
C SER A 41 -8.34 9.83 -56.83
N GLY A 42 -9.42 9.13 -56.48
CA GLY A 42 -9.81 8.94 -55.08
C GLY A 42 -8.95 7.91 -54.33
N ALA A 43 -8.45 6.89 -55.02
CA ALA A 43 -7.71 5.78 -54.40
C ALA A 43 -6.25 6.13 -54.07
N ALA A 44 -5.60 7.01 -54.84
CA ALA A 44 -4.24 7.47 -54.55
C ALA A 44 -4.18 8.47 -53.39
N ALA A 45 -5.11 9.43 -53.33
CA ALA A 45 -5.20 10.40 -52.24
C ALA A 45 -5.50 9.73 -50.88
N ARG A 46 -6.43 8.76 -50.85
CA ARG A 46 -6.77 7.97 -49.65
C ARG A 46 -5.61 7.13 -49.13
N ARG A 47 -4.77 6.57 -50.01
CA ARG A 47 -3.54 5.83 -49.62
C ARG A 47 -2.49 6.73 -48.97
N SER A 48 -2.36 7.98 -49.43
CA SER A 48 -1.42 8.95 -48.82
C SER A 48 -1.90 9.48 -47.47
N ALA A 49 -3.19 9.74 -47.33
CA ALA A 49 -3.81 10.17 -46.07
C ALA A 49 -3.76 9.05 -45.01
N TRP A 50 -4.01 7.79 -45.41
CA TRP A 50 -3.89 6.64 -44.53
C TRP A 50 -2.45 6.41 -44.04
N LYS A 51 -1.44 6.56 -44.91
CA LYS A 51 -0.02 6.48 -44.50
C LYS A 51 0.34 7.55 -43.47
N ARG A 52 -0.14 8.79 -43.64
CA ARG A 52 0.06 9.88 -42.67
C ARG A 52 -0.65 9.59 -41.35
N ALA A 53 -1.86 9.06 -41.39
CA ALA A 53 -2.59 8.64 -40.19
C ALA A 53 -1.89 7.50 -39.45
N VAL A 54 -1.38 6.49 -40.17
CA VAL A 54 -0.59 5.39 -39.60
C VAL A 54 0.71 5.90 -38.98
N ALA A 55 1.43 6.81 -39.65
CA ALA A 55 2.65 7.40 -39.11
C ALA A 55 2.39 8.26 -37.85
N ALA A 56 1.29 9.03 -37.83
CA ALA A 56 0.89 9.80 -36.66
C ALA A 56 0.53 8.88 -35.49
N LEU A 57 -0.22 7.80 -35.75
CA LEU A 57 -0.54 6.80 -34.72
C LEU A 57 0.72 6.10 -34.20
N ALA A 58 1.64 5.72 -35.07
CA ALA A 58 2.92 5.13 -34.67
C ALA A 58 3.75 6.09 -33.82
N GLY A 59 3.77 7.39 -34.15
CA GLY A 59 4.42 8.41 -33.34
C GLY A 59 3.80 8.57 -31.95
N LEU A 60 2.46 8.55 -31.86
CA LEU A 60 1.75 8.59 -30.57
C LEU A 60 2.04 7.37 -29.71
N VAL A 61 2.05 6.17 -30.31
CA VAL A 61 2.40 4.93 -29.60
C VAL A 61 3.85 4.98 -29.10
N ALA A 62 4.78 5.43 -29.93
CA ALA A 62 6.19 5.59 -29.52
C ALA A 62 6.35 6.56 -28.35
N LEU A 63 5.63 7.70 -28.39
CA LEU A 63 5.63 8.67 -27.28
C LEU A 63 5.03 8.07 -26.00
N ALA A 64 3.90 7.36 -26.10
CA ALA A 64 3.28 6.71 -24.95
C ALA A 64 4.22 5.69 -24.31
N LEU A 65 4.90 4.86 -25.12
CA LEU A 65 5.90 3.91 -24.63
C LEU A 65 7.08 4.62 -23.96
N ALA A 66 7.57 5.72 -24.54
CA ALA A 66 8.64 6.51 -23.92
C ALA A 66 8.22 7.04 -22.54
N VAL A 67 7.01 7.58 -22.41
CA VAL A 67 6.47 8.03 -21.12
C VAL A 67 6.39 6.88 -20.12
N VAL A 68 5.85 5.73 -20.51
CA VAL A 68 5.77 4.55 -19.63
C VAL A 68 7.17 4.11 -19.17
N THR A 69 8.15 4.09 -20.07
CA THR A 69 9.54 3.71 -19.71
C THR A 69 10.19 4.70 -18.75
N ILE A 70 9.93 6.00 -18.91
CA ILE A 70 10.45 7.03 -18.00
C ILE A 70 9.81 6.88 -16.62
N VAL A 71 8.48 6.74 -16.55
CA VAL A 71 7.76 6.57 -15.28
C VAL A 71 8.21 5.30 -14.56
N ALA A 72 8.35 4.18 -15.28
CA ALA A 72 8.86 2.94 -14.71
C ALA A 72 10.31 3.07 -14.20
N GLY A 73 11.17 3.79 -14.95
CA GLY A 73 12.54 4.07 -14.54
C GLY A 73 12.60 4.94 -13.28
N VAL A 74 11.77 5.99 -13.19
CA VAL A 74 11.65 6.83 -11.99
C VAL A 74 11.18 6.02 -10.79
N ALA A 75 10.15 5.17 -10.95
CA ALA A 75 9.66 4.30 -9.89
C ALA A 75 10.77 3.37 -9.39
N ALA A 76 11.42 2.62 -10.28
CA ALA A 76 12.48 1.67 -9.92
C ALA A 76 13.67 2.34 -9.25
N PHE A 77 14.11 3.49 -9.77
CA PHE A 77 15.19 4.27 -9.17
C PHE A 77 14.82 4.77 -7.77
N SER A 78 13.59 5.26 -7.60
CA SER A 78 13.11 5.81 -6.33
C SER A 78 12.96 4.74 -5.25
N LEU A 79 12.49 3.54 -5.61
CA LEU A 79 12.50 2.37 -4.72
C LEU A 79 13.94 2.04 -4.28
N ALA A 80 14.87 1.91 -5.22
CA ALA A 80 16.27 1.58 -4.91
C ALA A 80 16.94 2.66 -4.05
N ALA A 81 16.70 3.93 -4.34
CA ALA A 81 17.20 5.06 -3.57
C ALA A 81 16.62 5.07 -2.15
N GLY A 82 15.32 4.83 -2.00
CA GLY A 82 14.66 4.74 -0.71
C GLY A 82 15.27 3.63 0.15
N LYS A 83 15.50 2.46 -0.43
CA LYS A 83 16.15 1.35 0.28
C LYS A 83 17.58 1.70 0.70
N SER A 84 18.39 2.18 -0.25
CA SER A 84 19.78 2.54 0.02
C SER A 84 19.92 3.59 1.12
N ARG A 85 19.00 4.56 1.17
CA ARG A 85 18.98 5.61 2.21
C ARG A 85 18.53 5.07 3.56
N TYR A 86 17.57 4.16 3.57
CA TYR A 86 17.15 3.47 4.79
C TYR A 86 18.31 2.67 5.40
N ASP A 87 18.99 1.88 4.58
CA ASP A 87 20.16 1.08 4.99
C ASP A 87 21.31 1.98 5.50
N ALA A 88 21.38 3.24 5.04
CA ALA A 88 22.33 4.25 5.51
C ALA A 88 21.87 5.02 6.76
N GLY A 89 20.67 4.75 7.29
CA GLY A 89 20.07 5.49 8.42
C GLY A 89 19.54 6.87 8.06
N GLU A 90 19.46 7.22 6.77
CA GLU A 90 18.93 8.48 6.27
C GLU A 90 17.40 8.43 6.14
N PHE A 91 16.70 8.18 7.26
CA PHE A 91 15.27 7.84 7.26
C PHE A 91 14.35 8.89 6.60
N ALA A 92 14.56 10.18 6.87
CA ALA A 92 13.78 11.24 6.22
C ALA A 92 13.99 11.27 4.69
N ALA A 93 15.24 11.08 4.23
CA ALA A 93 15.56 11.05 2.81
C ALA A 93 15.10 9.74 2.14
N SER A 94 15.03 8.65 2.90
CA SER A 94 14.45 7.38 2.49
C SER A 94 12.95 7.50 2.23
N ALA A 95 12.20 8.05 3.19
CA ALA A 95 10.76 8.30 3.07
C ALA A 95 10.45 9.14 1.82
N GLN A 96 11.18 10.24 1.61
CA GLN A 96 11.01 11.09 0.41
C GLN A 96 11.24 10.33 -0.90
N ALA A 97 12.21 9.43 -0.95
CA ALA A 97 12.45 8.63 -2.15
C ALA A 97 11.31 7.62 -2.38
N TYR A 98 10.80 6.99 -1.32
CA TYR A 98 9.63 6.13 -1.43
C TYR A 98 8.36 6.88 -1.84
N ASP A 99 8.17 8.12 -1.37
CA ASP A 99 7.06 8.98 -1.80
C ASP A 99 7.08 9.22 -3.33
N VAL A 100 8.25 9.40 -3.94
CA VAL A 100 8.32 9.49 -5.41
C VAL A 100 7.83 8.19 -6.06
N ALA A 101 8.18 7.04 -5.49
CA ALA A 101 7.76 5.74 -5.99
C ALA A 101 6.25 5.50 -5.81
N THR A 102 5.63 5.96 -4.70
CA THR A 102 4.18 5.86 -4.50
C THR A 102 3.44 6.62 -5.60
N HIS A 103 3.91 7.78 -6.04
CA HIS A 103 3.25 8.53 -7.11
C HIS A 103 3.45 7.91 -8.50
N ALA A 104 4.60 7.30 -8.77
CA ALA A 104 4.96 6.78 -10.09
C ALA A 104 4.37 5.39 -10.41
N MET A 105 4.18 4.53 -9.40
CA MET A 105 3.69 3.16 -9.62
C MET A 105 2.16 3.11 -9.71
N PRO A 106 1.52 2.24 -10.49
CA PRO A 106 0.09 1.98 -10.38
C PRO A 106 -0.22 1.00 -9.23
N ASP A 107 -1.42 1.07 -8.65
CA ASP A 107 -1.86 0.23 -7.52
C ASP A 107 -1.63 -1.27 -7.75
N SER A 108 -1.82 -1.75 -8.99
CA SER A 108 -1.68 -3.16 -9.37
C SER A 108 -0.24 -3.68 -9.47
N LEU A 109 0.80 -2.83 -9.40
CA LEU A 109 2.20 -3.22 -9.60
C LEU A 109 3.04 -3.20 -8.32
N GLY A 110 2.44 -3.62 -7.20
CA GLY A 110 3.16 -3.68 -5.93
C GLY A 110 3.42 -2.29 -5.32
N ARG A 111 2.53 -1.32 -5.58
CA ARG A 111 2.60 0.03 -5.02
C ARG A 111 2.63 0.05 -3.49
N TRP A 112 2.01 -0.96 -2.88
CA TRP A 112 2.06 -1.23 -1.44
C TRP A 112 3.50 -1.23 -0.89
N LYS A 113 4.48 -1.69 -1.67
CA LYS A 113 5.89 -1.72 -1.28
C LYS A 113 6.45 -0.33 -1.02
N ALA A 114 6.14 0.64 -1.87
CA ALA A 114 6.59 2.02 -1.65
C ALA A 114 5.91 2.65 -0.44
N PHE A 115 4.61 2.41 -0.25
CA PHE A 115 3.92 2.86 0.96
C PHE A 115 4.52 2.21 2.21
N PHE A 116 4.74 0.89 2.19
CA PHE A 116 5.39 0.18 3.29
C PHE A 116 6.78 0.72 3.59
N GLY A 117 7.61 0.96 2.57
CA GLY A 117 8.93 1.55 2.71
C GLY A 117 8.88 2.96 3.28
N ALA A 118 7.98 3.81 2.80
CA ALA A 118 7.79 5.17 3.30
C ALA A 118 7.37 5.17 4.78
N GLY A 119 6.36 4.38 5.12
CA GLY A 119 5.86 4.27 6.49
C GLY A 119 6.90 3.69 7.45
N THR A 120 7.63 2.66 7.02
CA THR A 120 8.72 2.07 7.81
C THR A 120 9.85 3.08 8.03
N ALA A 121 10.24 3.83 7.00
CA ALA A 121 11.24 4.89 7.13
C ALA A 121 10.77 6.01 8.07
N ARG A 122 9.51 6.44 7.99
CA ARG A 122 8.94 7.45 8.90
C ARG A 122 8.89 6.94 10.33
N LEU A 123 8.50 5.69 10.55
CA LEU A 123 8.49 5.07 11.87
C LEU A 123 9.89 5.07 12.49
N LYS A 124 10.91 4.66 11.74
CA LYS A 124 12.33 4.75 12.15
C LYS A 124 12.79 6.19 12.40
N GLY A 125 12.27 7.13 11.63
CA GLY A 125 12.53 8.56 11.78
C GLY A 125 11.83 9.22 12.98
N GLY A 126 11.00 8.49 13.74
CA GLY A 126 10.22 9.04 14.85
C GLY A 126 8.92 9.74 14.42
N GLU A 127 8.52 9.61 13.16
CA GLU A 127 7.29 10.18 12.60
C GLU A 127 6.15 9.15 12.61
N ALA A 128 5.85 8.56 13.77
CA ALA A 128 4.92 7.43 13.90
C ALA A 128 3.50 7.74 13.36
N ALA A 129 2.96 8.93 13.62
CA ALA A 129 1.65 9.33 13.10
C ALA A 129 1.61 9.38 11.56
N ALA A 130 2.68 9.86 10.93
CA ALA A 130 2.78 9.89 9.47
C ALA A 130 3.06 8.48 8.89
N ALA A 131 3.71 7.60 9.67
CA ALA A 131 3.92 6.21 9.31
C ALA A 131 2.60 5.42 9.25
N ILE A 132 1.67 5.64 10.19
CA ILE A 132 0.35 4.98 10.22
C ILE A 132 -0.36 5.17 8.87
N SER A 133 -0.45 6.40 8.37
CA SER A 133 -1.16 6.68 7.10
C SER A 133 -0.57 5.93 5.90
N ASP A 134 0.76 5.85 5.80
CA ASP A 134 1.40 5.07 4.74
C ASP A 134 1.17 3.57 4.91
N LEU A 135 1.28 3.06 6.14
CA LEU A 135 1.17 1.64 6.44
C LEU A 135 -0.26 1.13 6.28
N GLU A 136 -1.27 1.94 6.59
CA GLU A 136 -2.67 1.68 6.25
C GLU A 136 -2.86 1.57 4.74
N ARG A 137 -2.30 2.52 3.98
CA ARG A 137 -2.38 2.49 2.51
C ARG A 137 -1.62 1.29 1.93
N ALA A 138 -0.53 0.87 2.55
CA ALA A 138 0.16 -0.37 2.21
C ALA A 138 -0.72 -1.59 2.48
N LEU A 139 -1.42 -1.63 3.62
CA LEU A 139 -2.30 -2.74 4.02
C LEU A 139 -3.51 -2.87 3.09
N GLU A 140 -4.04 -1.77 2.57
CA GLU A 140 -5.12 -1.79 1.56
C GLU A 140 -4.69 -2.40 0.22
N LEU A 141 -3.40 -2.32 -0.11
CA LEU A 141 -2.86 -2.66 -1.43
C LEU A 141 -2.04 -3.96 -1.45
N VAL A 142 -1.58 -4.42 -0.28
CA VAL A 142 -0.79 -5.64 -0.15
C VAL A 142 -1.65 -6.84 -0.54
N PRO A 143 -1.13 -7.81 -1.32
CA PRO A 143 -1.84 -9.06 -1.55
C PRO A 143 -2.17 -9.72 -0.22
N PRO A 144 -3.41 -10.22 -0.03
CA PRO A 144 -3.76 -10.90 1.21
C PRO A 144 -2.85 -12.11 1.39
N GLY A 145 -2.13 -12.13 2.51
CA GLY A 145 -1.21 -13.20 2.88
C GLY A 145 -1.83 -14.18 3.85
N ILE A 146 -2.88 -13.76 4.57
CA ILE A 146 -3.65 -14.61 5.47
C ILE A 146 -4.66 -15.44 4.67
N SER A 147 -4.68 -16.77 4.89
CA SER A 147 -5.76 -17.60 4.37
C SER A 147 -7.05 -17.13 5.01
N ARG A 148 -7.99 -16.61 4.20
CA ARG A 148 -9.32 -16.26 4.66
C ARG A 148 -10.10 -17.55 4.90
N ASP A 149 -9.83 -18.19 6.03
CA ASP A 149 -10.49 -19.42 6.44
C ASP A 149 -11.90 -19.13 7.00
N GLU A 150 -12.75 -18.47 6.20
CA GLU A 150 -14.20 -18.50 6.37
C GLU A 150 -14.90 -18.49 5.00
N GLY A 151 -15.17 -19.69 4.48
CA GLY A 151 -16.23 -19.94 3.50
C GLY A 151 -15.92 -19.78 2.01
N GLY A 152 -14.68 -19.46 1.61
CA GLY A 152 -14.31 -19.35 0.20
C GLY A 152 -12.98 -20.04 -0.05
N VAL A 153 -13.01 -21.22 -0.67
CA VAL A 153 -11.81 -21.91 -1.18
C VAL A 153 -11.08 -21.02 -2.18
N ALA A 154 -10.12 -20.23 -1.71
CA ALA A 154 -8.96 -19.87 -2.52
C ALA A 154 -8.06 -21.10 -2.49
N GLU A 155 -7.99 -21.81 -3.62
CA GLU A 155 -7.08 -22.93 -3.80
C GLU A 155 -5.69 -22.52 -3.34
N ALA A 156 -5.22 -23.15 -2.26
CA ALA A 156 -3.81 -23.18 -1.93
C ALA A 156 -3.07 -23.56 -3.21
N ASN A 157 -2.19 -22.69 -3.71
CA ASN A 157 -1.28 -23.07 -4.78
C ASN A 157 -0.40 -24.19 -4.22
N PRO A 158 -0.59 -25.45 -4.66
CA PRO A 158 0.07 -26.60 -4.03
C PRO A 158 1.56 -26.71 -4.40
N ASP A 159 2.06 -25.81 -5.24
CA ASP A 159 3.48 -25.73 -5.59
C ASP A 159 4.30 -24.91 -4.56
N VAL A 160 3.67 -24.27 -3.58
CA VAL A 160 4.38 -23.65 -2.46
C VAL A 160 4.48 -24.66 -1.34
N VAL A 161 5.47 -25.56 -1.46
CA VAL A 161 5.91 -26.39 -0.34
C VAL A 161 6.42 -25.42 0.72
N ALA A 162 5.63 -25.20 1.77
CA ALA A 162 5.96 -24.33 2.90
C ALA A 162 7.07 -24.98 3.73
N GLU A 163 8.30 -24.92 3.24
CA GLU A 163 9.50 -24.99 4.07
C GLU A 163 9.81 -23.56 4.51
N ASP A 164 9.60 -23.27 5.78
CA ASP A 164 10.26 -22.20 6.56
C ASP A 164 10.42 -20.85 5.82
N THR A 165 9.33 -20.10 5.68
CA THR A 165 9.37 -18.74 5.12
C THR A 165 8.68 -17.79 6.10
N GLY A 166 9.34 -16.68 6.44
CA GLY A 166 8.91 -15.74 7.49
C GLY A 166 7.55 -15.06 7.27
N PRO A 167 7.26 -13.95 7.98
CA PRO A 167 5.94 -13.31 7.95
C PRO A 167 5.48 -13.01 6.51
N THR A 168 4.20 -13.26 6.23
CA THR A 168 3.57 -12.89 4.96
C THR A 168 3.72 -11.39 4.70
N ASP A 169 3.68 -10.96 3.44
CA ASP A 169 3.79 -9.53 3.10
C ASP A 169 2.74 -8.68 3.85
N GLU A 170 1.52 -9.19 3.99
CA GLU A 170 0.47 -8.56 4.79
C GLU A 170 0.87 -8.46 6.28
N CYS A 171 1.40 -9.54 6.86
CA CYS A 171 1.84 -9.53 8.25
C CYS A 171 3.02 -8.59 8.48
N LYS A 172 3.97 -8.48 7.55
CA LYS A 172 5.05 -7.46 7.63
C LYS A 172 4.47 -6.05 7.75
N VAL A 173 3.45 -5.72 6.95
CA VAL A 173 2.77 -4.41 7.01
C VAL A 173 2.04 -4.23 8.33
N ARG A 174 1.25 -5.24 8.76
CA ARG A 174 0.50 -5.19 10.03
C ARG A 174 1.39 -5.03 11.25
N ILE A 175 2.55 -5.69 11.28
CA ILE A 175 3.51 -5.55 12.37
C ILE A 175 3.96 -4.10 12.47
N ASN A 176 4.46 -3.51 11.38
CA ASN A 176 4.92 -2.11 11.42
C ASN A 176 3.77 -1.14 11.73
N LEU A 177 2.56 -1.41 11.25
CA LEU A 177 1.38 -0.61 11.57
C LEU A 177 1.04 -0.67 13.06
N ALA A 178 1.00 -1.87 13.66
CA ALA A 178 0.78 -2.05 15.09
C ALA A 178 1.85 -1.30 15.90
N VAL A 179 3.11 -1.41 15.51
CA VAL A 179 4.22 -0.69 16.14
C VAL A 179 4.05 0.82 16.04
N ALA A 180 3.67 1.36 14.89
CA ALA A 180 3.40 2.79 14.74
C ALA A 180 2.21 3.24 15.62
N THR A 181 1.15 2.44 15.70
CA THR A 181 0.00 2.69 16.57
C THR A 181 0.41 2.72 18.04
N MET A 182 1.23 1.76 18.49
CA MET A 182 1.77 1.75 19.86
C MET A 182 2.65 2.97 20.14
N SER A 183 3.49 3.38 19.18
CA SER A 183 4.34 4.58 19.32
C SER A 183 3.51 5.86 19.49
N VAL A 184 2.38 5.98 18.79
CA VAL A 184 1.47 7.12 18.95
C VAL A 184 0.75 7.04 20.29
N ALA A 185 0.22 5.86 20.65
CA ALA A 185 -0.48 5.65 21.91
C ALA A 185 0.39 5.99 23.13
N GLY A 186 1.63 5.49 23.17
CA GLY A 186 2.57 5.76 24.27
C GLY A 186 3.08 7.22 24.33
N GLY A 187 2.79 8.04 23.31
CA GLY A 187 3.10 9.47 23.31
C GLY A 187 2.03 10.35 23.96
N GLU A 188 0.86 9.78 24.28
CA GLU A 188 -0.30 10.50 24.79
C GLU A 188 -0.35 10.46 26.31
N SER A 189 -0.89 11.54 26.91
CA SER A 189 -0.96 11.67 28.36
C SER A 189 -2.23 11.11 28.98
N ASP A 190 -3.25 10.84 28.17
CA ASP A 190 -4.54 10.32 28.61
C ASP A 190 -4.48 8.77 28.63
N PRO A 191 -4.47 8.13 29.81
CA PRO A 191 -4.32 6.67 29.89
C PRO A 191 -5.47 5.91 29.20
N GLN A 192 -6.67 6.50 29.13
CA GLN A 192 -7.81 5.87 28.46
C GLN A 192 -7.60 5.87 26.94
N PHE A 193 -7.05 6.96 26.41
CA PHE A 193 -6.63 7.03 25.01
C PHE A 193 -5.49 6.03 24.74
N THR A 194 -4.48 6.00 25.62
CA THR A 194 -3.32 5.13 25.50
C THR A 194 -3.72 3.65 25.50
N ALA A 195 -4.57 3.22 26.44
CA ALA A 195 -5.12 1.86 26.48
C ALA A 195 -5.88 1.50 25.19
N ALA A 196 -6.72 2.41 24.69
CA ALA A 196 -7.45 2.21 23.43
C ALA A 196 -6.49 2.07 22.23
N GLY A 197 -5.40 2.83 22.21
CA GLY A 197 -4.36 2.74 21.18
C GLY A 197 -3.62 1.40 21.21
N TYR A 198 -3.24 0.91 22.38
CA TYR A 198 -2.63 -0.43 22.50
C TYR A 198 -3.61 -1.54 22.11
N ALA A 199 -4.89 -1.44 22.50
CA ALA A 199 -5.93 -2.37 22.08
C ALA A 199 -6.15 -2.37 20.55
N ASP A 200 -5.93 -1.23 19.88
CA ASP A 200 -5.95 -1.14 18.42
C ASP A 200 -4.76 -1.86 17.79
N ALA A 201 -3.55 -1.69 18.35
CA ALA A 201 -2.35 -2.41 17.91
C ALA A 201 -2.52 -3.93 18.02
N VAL A 202 -3.08 -4.45 19.12
CA VAL A 202 -3.42 -5.86 19.30
C VAL A 202 -4.34 -6.34 18.17
N ARG A 203 -5.37 -5.55 17.82
CA ARG A 203 -6.33 -5.90 16.76
C ARG A 203 -5.71 -5.91 15.37
N ILE A 204 -4.81 -4.98 15.10
CA ILE A 204 -4.08 -4.89 13.82
C ILE A 204 -3.26 -6.16 13.60
N ILE A 205 -2.57 -6.64 14.64
CA ILE A 205 -1.65 -7.78 14.54
C ILE A 205 -2.30 -9.14 14.78
N ALA A 206 -3.49 -9.19 15.38
CA ALA A 206 -4.20 -10.42 15.71
C ALA A 206 -4.30 -11.49 14.59
N PRO A 207 -4.44 -11.14 13.28
CA PRO A 207 -4.49 -12.12 12.20
C PRO A 207 -3.16 -12.80 11.85
N CYS A 208 -2.05 -12.40 12.47
CA CYS A 208 -0.72 -12.94 12.19
C CYS A 208 -0.29 -13.98 13.23
N GLU A 209 0.34 -15.05 12.75
CA GLU A 209 0.74 -16.23 13.55
C GLU A 209 2.24 -16.55 13.39
N ASP A 210 3.08 -15.52 13.41
CA ASP A 210 4.54 -15.64 13.39
C ASP A 210 5.19 -15.14 14.70
N GLU A 211 6.42 -15.61 14.99
CA GLU A 211 7.14 -15.28 16.23
C GLU A 211 7.27 -13.76 16.47
N GLN A 212 7.40 -12.97 15.40
CA GLN A 212 7.54 -11.53 15.53
C GLN A 212 6.20 -10.87 15.84
N SER A 213 5.13 -11.29 15.16
CA SER A 213 3.76 -10.85 15.45
C SER A 213 3.33 -11.18 16.88
N GLU A 214 3.73 -12.34 17.41
CA GLU A 214 3.46 -12.74 18.79
C GLU A 214 4.12 -11.80 19.80
N LYS A 215 5.40 -11.47 19.60
CA LYS A 215 6.12 -10.53 20.47
C LYS A 215 5.47 -9.15 20.49
N VAL A 216 5.08 -8.64 19.31
CA VAL A 216 4.41 -7.35 19.19
C VAL A 216 3.06 -7.38 19.89
N ARG A 217 2.30 -8.47 19.72
CA ARG A 217 1.00 -8.66 20.38
C ARG A 217 1.14 -8.69 21.90
N THR A 218 2.05 -9.51 22.44
CA THR A 218 2.27 -9.60 23.89
C THR A 218 2.66 -8.25 24.48
N GLN A 219 3.57 -7.53 23.83
CA GLN A 219 3.96 -6.20 24.29
C GLN A 219 2.78 -5.21 24.28
N ALA A 220 1.96 -5.24 23.24
CA ALA A 220 0.76 -4.40 23.16
C ALA A 220 -0.26 -4.76 24.24
N GLU A 221 -0.46 -6.04 24.53
CA GLU A 221 -1.35 -6.53 25.60
C GLU A 221 -0.85 -6.13 26.99
N GLU A 222 0.45 -6.24 27.25
CA GLU A 222 1.09 -5.79 28.50
C GLU A 222 0.94 -4.27 28.67
N SER A 223 1.28 -3.50 27.64
CA SER A 223 1.18 -2.03 27.67
C SER A 223 -0.28 -1.55 27.79
N GLN A 224 -1.22 -2.29 27.19
CA GLN A 224 -2.65 -2.04 27.36
C GLN A 224 -3.07 -2.23 28.82
N ALA A 225 -2.69 -3.35 29.44
CA ALA A 225 -3.06 -3.65 30.83
C ALA A 225 -2.51 -2.60 31.80
N GLU A 226 -1.27 -2.14 31.60
CA GLU A 226 -0.66 -1.06 32.38
C GLU A 226 -1.43 0.25 32.23
N ALA A 227 -1.77 0.64 30.99
CA ALA A 227 -2.54 1.86 30.73
C ALA A 227 -3.97 1.80 31.28
N GLU A 228 -4.63 0.63 31.26
CA GLU A 228 -5.94 0.42 31.87
C GLU A 228 -5.88 0.53 33.40
N GLU A 229 -4.81 0.04 34.03
CA GLU A 229 -4.59 0.20 35.47
C GLU A 229 -4.39 1.68 35.84
N GLU A 230 -3.57 2.41 35.07
CA GLU A 230 -3.36 3.85 35.26
C GLU A 230 -4.67 4.64 35.09
N ALA A 231 -5.46 4.33 34.05
CA ALA A 231 -6.78 4.92 33.85
C ALA A 231 -7.69 4.72 35.07
N ALA A 232 -7.73 3.50 35.63
CA ALA A 232 -8.54 3.18 36.79
C ALA A 232 -8.07 3.93 38.05
N ARG A 233 -6.76 4.12 38.23
CA ARG A 233 -6.19 4.91 39.34
C ARG A 233 -6.59 6.38 39.24
N GLN A 234 -6.45 6.99 38.06
CA GLN A 234 -6.84 8.39 37.84
C GLN A 234 -8.34 8.62 38.03
N GLU A 235 -9.17 7.64 37.65
CA GLU A 235 -10.60 7.70 37.96
C GLU A 235 -10.84 7.67 39.47
N ALA A 236 -10.20 6.77 40.21
CA ALA A 236 -10.33 6.68 41.66
C ALA A 236 -9.92 7.97 42.39
N GLU A 237 -8.80 8.59 42.01
CA GLU A 237 -8.33 9.86 42.58
C GLU A 237 -9.31 11.01 42.31
N ARG A 238 -9.85 11.08 41.09
CA ARG A 238 -10.87 12.09 40.73
C ARG A 238 -12.15 11.95 41.57
N HIS A 239 -12.48 10.73 41.99
CA HIS A 239 -13.59 10.46 42.89
C HIS A 239 -13.30 10.90 44.34
N GLU A 240 -12.04 10.90 44.79
CA GLU A 240 -11.65 11.36 46.13
C GLU A 240 -11.50 12.89 46.23
N GLU A 241 -11.09 13.58 45.16
CA GLU A 241 -10.99 15.05 45.12
C GLU A 241 -12.37 15.73 45.02
N GLY A 242 -13.38 15.01 44.51
CA GLY A 242 -14.77 15.48 44.44
C GLY A 242 -15.49 15.61 45.79
N ASP A 243 -14.93 15.06 46.87
CA ASP A 243 -15.52 15.05 48.22
C ASP A 243 -14.83 16.03 49.21
N GLN A 244 -13.89 16.86 48.76
CA GLN A 244 -13.21 17.85 49.61
C GLN A 244 -13.82 19.26 49.48
N GLU A 245 -14.66 19.61 50.45
CA GLU A 245 -15.10 20.98 50.73
C GLU A 245 -13.89 21.86 51.10
N PRO A 246 -13.73 23.09 50.58
CA PRO A 246 -12.53 23.88 50.81
C PRO A 246 -12.54 24.50 52.21
N ASP A 247 -11.74 23.97 53.13
CA ASP A 247 -11.42 24.68 54.37
C ASP A 247 -10.22 25.62 54.15
N ALA A 248 -10.38 26.86 54.59
CA ALA A 248 -9.47 27.95 54.37
C ALA A 248 -8.56 28.16 55.58
N GLY A 249 -7.24 28.17 55.34
CA GLY A 249 -6.22 28.63 56.28
C GLY A 249 -4.90 27.90 56.00
N GLU A 250 -3.71 28.49 56.05
CA GLU A 250 -3.26 29.80 56.47
C GLU A 250 -1.84 29.98 55.87
N ALA A 251 -1.45 31.21 55.53
CA ALA A 251 -0.15 31.51 54.95
C ALA A 251 0.99 31.31 55.98
N GLY A 252 2.04 30.59 55.58
CA GLY A 252 3.25 30.38 56.38
C GLY A 252 4.51 30.29 55.51
N ASP A 253 5.52 31.04 55.91
CA ASP A 253 6.72 31.48 55.20
C ASP A 253 7.95 30.55 55.43
N GLN A 254 8.90 30.59 54.49
CA GLN A 254 10.30 30.09 54.48
C GLN A 254 10.58 28.59 54.71
N ASN A 255 11.02 27.87 53.68
CA ASN A 255 12.24 27.05 53.73
C ASN A 255 12.65 26.56 52.33
N SER A 256 13.94 26.28 52.13
CA SER A 256 14.44 25.51 50.98
C SER A 256 13.59 24.26 50.76
N GLU A 257 12.76 24.28 49.72
CA GLU A 257 11.72 23.28 49.55
C GLU A 257 12.34 21.92 49.23
N PRO A 258 12.06 20.86 50.01
CA PRO A 258 12.24 19.51 49.51
C PRO A 258 11.36 19.38 48.26
N MET A 259 11.90 18.76 47.21
CA MET A 259 11.21 18.51 45.94
C MET A 259 9.74 18.17 46.18
N SER A 260 8.82 18.98 45.64
CA SER A 260 7.38 18.77 45.83
C SER A 260 6.99 17.38 45.30
N GLU A 261 5.91 16.80 45.83
CA GLU A 261 5.41 15.49 45.37
C GLU A 261 5.15 15.51 43.85
N GLN A 262 4.60 16.63 43.35
CA GLN A 262 4.34 16.89 41.95
C GLN A 262 5.62 16.99 41.10
N ASP A 263 6.71 17.55 41.64
CA ASP A 263 8.01 17.57 40.95
C ASP A 263 8.68 16.19 40.91
N ARG A 264 8.46 15.36 41.95
CA ARG A 264 8.96 13.96 41.97
C ARG A 264 8.23 13.12 40.95
N GLU A 265 6.91 13.25 40.90
CA GLU A 265 6.07 12.56 39.91
C GLU A 265 6.44 13.00 38.48
N LEU A 266 6.64 14.30 38.24
CA LEU A 266 7.06 14.80 36.93
C LEU A 266 8.42 14.22 36.50
N LEU A 267 9.38 14.12 37.42
CA LEU A 267 10.69 13.53 37.13
C LEU A 267 10.61 12.02 36.90
N GLU A 268 9.72 11.33 37.59
CA GLU A 268 9.44 9.90 37.38
C GLU A 268 8.87 9.68 35.97
N ARG A 269 7.85 10.45 35.57
CA ARG A 269 7.29 10.43 34.21
C ARG A 269 8.32 10.76 33.13
N ILE A 270 9.22 11.72 33.37
CA ILE A 270 10.33 12.00 32.45
C ILE A 270 11.28 10.80 32.33
N SER A 271 11.57 10.12 33.45
CA SER A 271 12.45 8.96 33.48
C SER A 271 11.83 7.72 32.80
N GLU A 272 10.53 7.53 32.95
CA GLU A 272 9.76 6.49 32.29
C GLU A 272 9.65 6.74 30.79
N ALA A 273 9.36 7.98 30.38
CA ALA A 273 9.39 8.37 28.97
C ALA A 273 10.80 8.20 28.35
N GLU A 274 11.86 8.37 29.14
CA GLU A 274 13.22 8.05 28.71
C GLU A 274 13.50 6.54 28.65
N GLN A 275 12.99 5.75 29.58
CA GLN A 275 13.12 4.29 29.54
C GLN A 275 12.35 3.71 28.36
N GLN A 276 11.09 4.09 28.19
CA GLN A 276 10.30 3.73 27.03
C GLN A 276 11.02 4.15 25.75
N ARG A 277 11.58 5.37 25.65
CA ARG A 277 12.42 5.74 24.48
C ARG A 277 13.63 4.84 24.27
N ARG A 278 14.27 4.35 25.34
CA ARG A 278 15.42 3.43 25.25
C ARG A 278 15.00 2.03 24.84
N GLU A 279 13.89 1.53 25.37
CA GLU A 279 13.30 0.25 24.98
C GLU A 279 12.83 0.29 23.54
N TRP A 280 12.15 1.36 23.15
CA TRP A 280 11.81 1.67 21.76
C TRP A 280 13.05 1.76 20.87
N SER A 281 14.16 2.32 21.34
CA SER A 281 15.42 2.36 20.59
C SER A 281 16.10 0.99 20.45
N GLU A 282 16.02 0.13 21.46
CA GLU A 282 16.50 -1.26 21.37
C GLU A 282 15.61 -2.10 20.43
N TYR A 283 14.30 -1.90 20.53
CA TYR A 283 13.30 -2.46 19.63
C TYR A 283 13.51 -1.99 18.18
N ASP A 284 13.86 -0.71 18.00
CA ASP A 284 14.19 -0.12 16.71
C ASP A 284 15.36 -0.84 16.02
N LYS A 285 16.38 -1.23 16.79
CA LYS A 285 17.52 -2.01 16.27
C LYS A 285 17.06 -3.39 15.78
N GLN A 286 16.08 -4.01 16.41
CA GLN A 286 15.58 -5.33 16.03
C GLN A 286 14.82 -5.31 14.70
N PHE A 287 14.05 -4.25 14.45
CA PHE A 287 13.24 -4.07 13.24
C PHE A 287 14.00 -3.52 12.03
N GLY A 288 15.22 -3.01 12.22
CA GLY A 288 16.10 -2.56 11.14
C GLY A 288 17.29 -3.48 10.84
N SER A 289 17.74 -4.29 11.81
CA SER A 289 19.05 -4.97 11.71
C SER A 289 19.01 -6.45 11.32
N LYS A 290 17.96 -7.21 11.63
CA LYS A 290 17.99 -8.67 11.38
C LYS A 290 17.37 -9.12 10.08
N ASN A 291 16.47 -8.33 9.51
CA ASN A 291 15.95 -8.51 8.16
C ASN A 291 15.70 -7.13 7.56
N GLY A 292 16.75 -6.36 7.22
CA GLY A 292 16.70 -5.04 6.58
C GLY A 292 16.07 -5.04 5.18
N GLU A 293 15.00 -5.79 5.02
CA GLU A 293 14.11 -5.81 3.90
C GLU A 293 13.03 -4.77 4.18
N ASN A 294 13.27 -3.55 3.69
CA ASN A 294 12.15 -2.74 3.21
C ASN A 294 11.46 -3.40 2.01
N TRP A 295 11.44 -4.74 1.90
CA TRP A 295 11.63 -5.66 0.75
C TRP A 295 13.06 -6.16 0.54
#